data_AF-A0AA95JJC4-F1
#
_entry.id   AF-A0AA95JJC4-F1
#
_cell.length_a   1.000
_cell.length_b   1.000
_cell.length_c   1.000
_cell.angle_alpha   90.00
_cell.angle_beta   90.00
_cell.angle_gamma   90.00
#
_symmetry.space_group_name_H-M   'P 1'
#
loop_
_entity.id
_entity.type
_entity.pdbx_description
1 polymer ?
#
loop_
_entity_poly.entity_id
_entity_poly.type
_entity_poly.pdbx_seq_one_letter_code
_entity_poly.pdbx_strand_id
1 'polypeptide(L)'
;MDSYYDTGYLAALAGLIIFSVIIGLAGYVLGSLFYMKIFQKAGVQGAWRAWVPVYNVMIFFKLGDLSPWLVLYGIGGAALLSWIGVGYAFSLALAVLSVLAAWRVGLKLQKDAVWVVLYVFLSIVWLGINAFDKSRWNPNIQPASWAGNSFLGDRTVWDGIPVQPAAAAPQGYGAAPQGYAPPAPQGYAPPAPQGYTPPAPQGYVPPAQPGYAAPAAPAPGGPVPPVTPPAPPTAPPAAPPAPPTTPPAPPAAPPVPPTDPTQPPA
;
A
#
# COMPACT_ATOMS: atom_id res chain seq x y z
N MET A 1 52.92 34.55 16.58
CA MET A 1 52.08 33.64 17.40
C MET A 1 50.90 33.10 16.60
N ASP A 2 50.75 33.51 15.35
CA ASP A 2 49.56 33.24 14.53
C ASP A 2 49.48 31.79 14.03
N SER A 3 50.62 31.17 13.69
CA SER A 3 50.64 29.79 13.16
C SER A 3 50.15 28.71 14.13
N TYR A 4 50.35 28.89 15.44
CA TYR A 4 49.88 27.95 16.46
C TYR A 4 48.36 28.03 16.66
N TYR A 5 47.80 29.24 16.66
CA TYR A 5 46.35 29.46 16.69
C TYR A 5 45.68 28.93 15.42
N ASP A 6 46.31 29.13 14.26
CA ASP A 6 45.81 28.63 12.97
C ASP A 6 45.83 27.10 12.91
N THR A 7 46.90 26.47 13.42
CA THR A 7 47.00 25.00 13.51
C THR A 7 45.98 24.41 14.47
N GLY A 8 45.77 25.03 15.64
CA GLY A 8 44.76 24.60 16.61
C GLY A 8 43.33 24.73 16.07
N TYR A 9 43.04 25.82 15.35
CA TYR A 9 41.75 26.03 14.69
C TYR A 9 41.48 24.99 13.59
N LEU A 10 42.46 24.75 12.70
CA LEU A 10 42.35 23.73 11.65
C LEU A 10 42.19 22.32 12.22
N ALA A 11 42.89 21.98 13.30
CA ALA A 11 42.74 20.70 13.99
C ALA A 11 41.34 20.54 14.60
N ALA A 12 40.78 21.60 15.21
CA ALA A 12 39.43 21.60 15.75
C ALA A 12 38.35 21.46 14.65
N LEU A 13 38.50 22.18 13.52
CA LEU A 13 37.62 22.04 12.37
C LEU A 13 37.68 20.63 11.76
N ALA A 14 38.88 20.08 11.58
CA ALA A 14 39.07 18.72 11.09
C ALA A 14 38.42 17.70 12.02
N GLY A 15 38.60 17.86 13.34
CA GLY A 15 37.93 17.04 14.35
C GLY A 15 36.40 17.11 14.25
N LEU A 16 35.84 18.32 14.09
CA LEU A 16 34.39 18.53 13.91
C LEU A 16 33.88 17.86 12.63
N ILE A 17 34.58 18.05 11.50
CA ILE A 17 34.21 17.44 10.22
C ILE A 17 34.21 15.91 10.33
N ILE A 18 35.27 15.32 10.89
CA ILE A 18 35.37 13.87 11.07
C ILE A 18 34.23 13.37 11.97
N PHE A 19 33.98 14.03 13.09
CA PHE A 19 32.88 13.70 13.99
C PHE A 19 31.53 13.77 13.27
N SER A 20 31.26 14.84 12.51
CA SER A 20 30.03 14.99 11.73
C SER A 20 29.87 13.92 10.65
N VAL A 21 30.95 13.52 9.98
CA VAL A 21 30.93 12.43 8.98
C VAL A 21 30.59 11.10 9.66
N ILE A 22 31.18 10.80 10.81
CA ILE A 22 30.90 9.57 11.57
C ILE A 22 29.43 9.53 11.99
N ILE A 23 28.91 10.63 12.58
CA ILE A 23 27.51 10.72 12.99
C ILE A 23 26.57 10.60 11.77
N GLY A 24 26.90 11.26 10.66
CA GLY A 24 26.14 11.18 9.41
C GLY A 24 26.08 9.76 8.86
N LEU A 25 27.22 9.06 8.84
CA LEU A 25 27.30 7.67 8.40
C LEU A 25 26.52 6.73 9.33
N ALA A 26 26.64 6.91 10.65
CA ALA A 26 25.87 6.15 11.64
C ALA A 26 24.36 6.38 11.45
N GLY A 27 23.94 7.63 11.24
CA GLY A 27 22.54 7.98 10.94
C GLY A 27 22.03 7.34 9.64
N TYR A 28 22.86 7.32 8.59
CA TYR A 28 22.53 6.64 7.32
C TYR A 28 22.36 5.13 7.49
N VAL A 29 23.30 4.46 8.17
CA VAL A 29 23.23 3.02 8.44
C VAL A 29 21.99 2.70 9.26
N LEU A 30 21.77 3.46 10.35
CA LEU A 30 20.62 3.26 11.23
C LEU A 30 19.29 3.50 10.51
N GLY A 31 19.18 4.60 9.75
CA GLY A 31 18.01 4.91 8.95
C GLY A 31 17.72 3.83 7.89
N SER A 32 18.76 3.34 7.21
CA SER A 32 18.63 2.25 6.21
C SER A 32 18.14 0.96 6.85
N LEU A 33 18.63 0.60 8.05
CA LEU A 33 18.14 -0.55 8.80
C LEU A 33 16.67 -0.41 9.21
N PHE A 34 16.26 0.79 9.63
CA PHE A 34 14.86 1.04 10.01
C PHE A 34 13.93 0.98 8.79
N TYR A 35 14.32 1.62 7.67
CA TYR A 35 13.59 1.50 6.41
C TYR A 35 13.46 0.04 5.96
N MET A 36 14.54 -0.75 6.05
CA MET A 36 14.52 -2.16 5.69
C MET A 36 13.42 -2.92 6.46
N LYS A 37 13.29 -2.68 7.76
CA LYS A 37 12.25 -3.32 8.59
C LYS A 37 10.85 -2.84 8.22
N ILE A 38 10.65 -1.54 8.01
CA ILE A 38 9.36 -1.00 7.58
C ILE A 38 8.96 -1.54 6.20
N PHE A 39 9.90 -1.63 5.26
CA PHE A 39 9.68 -2.15 3.91
C PHE A 39 9.35 -3.63 3.94
N GLN A 40 10.04 -4.43 4.76
CA GLN A 40 9.70 -5.83 4.98
C GLN A 40 8.28 -6.00 5.53
N LYS A 41 7.87 -5.18 6.50
CA LYS A 41 6.48 -5.18 7.02
C LYS A 41 5.47 -4.86 5.92
N ALA A 42 5.80 -3.90 5.05
CA ALA A 42 4.95 -3.50 3.95
C ALA A 42 4.92 -4.47 2.77
N GLY A 43 5.74 -5.54 2.78
CA GLY A 43 5.82 -6.54 1.72
C GLY A 43 6.73 -6.15 0.54
N VAL A 44 7.61 -5.16 0.71
CA VAL A 44 8.60 -4.80 -0.32
C VAL A 44 9.68 -5.88 -0.42
N GLN A 45 9.95 -6.34 -1.63
CA GLN A 45 10.96 -7.34 -1.94
C GLN A 45 12.34 -6.71 -2.08
N GLY A 46 13.35 -7.39 -1.55
CA GLY A 46 14.75 -6.98 -1.65
C GLY A 46 15.15 -5.93 -0.61
N ALA A 47 15.87 -6.35 0.43
CA ALA A 47 16.36 -5.48 1.50
C ALA A 47 17.31 -4.37 1.02
N TRP A 48 18.05 -4.61 -0.07
CA TRP A 48 18.99 -3.65 -0.66
C TRP A 48 18.32 -2.31 -1.01
N ARG A 49 17.01 -2.33 -1.32
CA ARG A 49 16.25 -1.13 -1.69
C ARG A 49 16.21 -0.08 -0.58
N ALA A 50 16.34 -0.48 0.68
CA ALA A 50 16.39 0.43 1.82
C ALA A 50 17.74 1.16 1.94
N TRP A 51 18.81 0.59 1.37
CA TRP A 51 20.17 1.14 1.43
C TRP A 51 20.47 2.12 0.31
N VAL A 52 19.78 2.02 -0.83
CA VAL A 52 20.01 2.94 -1.96
C VAL A 52 19.41 4.31 -1.62
N PRO A 53 20.24 5.37 -1.49
CA PRO A 53 19.75 6.71 -1.21
C PRO A 53 18.78 7.17 -2.29
N VAL A 54 17.88 8.08 -1.94
CA VAL A 54 16.78 8.57 -2.80
C VAL A 54 15.74 7.49 -3.11
N TYR A 55 16.15 6.34 -3.63
CA TYR A 55 15.26 5.23 -3.96
C TYR A 55 14.48 4.72 -2.73
N ASN A 56 15.13 4.63 -1.57
CA ASN A 56 14.43 4.32 -0.32
C ASN A 56 13.33 5.34 0.03
N VAL A 57 13.59 6.65 -0.12
CA VAL A 57 12.60 7.71 0.10
C VAL A 57 11.47 7.62 -0.93
N MET A 58 11.79 7.31 -2.19
CA MET A 58 10.79 7.09 -3.25
C MET A 58 9.83 5.94 -2.90
N ILE A 59 10.36 4.82 -2.39
CA ILE A 59 9.54 3.69 -1.91
C ILE A 59 8.69 4.12 -0.72
N PHE A 60 9.26 4.87 0.23
CA PHE A 60 8.51 5.37 1.38
C PHE A 60 7.33 6.26 0.96
N PHE A 61 7.53 7.14 -0.02
CA PHE A 61 6.46 7.95 -0.62
C PHE A 61 5.39 7.08 -1.26
N LYS A 62 5.81 6.07 -2.05
CA LYS A 62 4.89 5.11 -2.67
C LYS A 62 4.01 4.42 -1.63
N LEU A 63 4.62 3.91 -0.56
CA LEU A 63 3.92 3.27 0.55
C LEU A 63 3.01 4.26 1.31
N GLY A 64 3.31 5.56 1.26
CA GLY A 64 2.54 6.66 1.82
C GLY A 64 1.46 7.25 0.90
N ASP A 65 1.02 6.53 -0.13
CA ASP A 65 0.01 7.00 -1.10
C ASP A 65 0.43 8.26 -1.90
N LEU A 66 1.74 8.46 -2.07
CA LEU A 66 2.32 9.55 -2.85
C LEU A 66 3.13 9.02 -4.04
N SER A 67 3.21 9.84 -5.09
CA SER A 67 4.04 9.55 -6.25
C SER A 67 5.53 9.48 -5.85
N PRO A 68 6.23 8.36 -6.15
CA PRO A 68 7.66 8.21 -5.87
C PRO A 68 8.50 9.31 -6.54
N TRP A 69 8.06 9.78 -7.70
CA TRP A 69 8.76 10.75 -8.54
C TRP A 69 8.79 12.15 -7.95
N LEU A 70 7.89 12.47 -7.01
CA LEU A 70 7.88 13.76 -6.29
C LEU A 70 9.21 14.01 -5.55
N VAL A 71 9.88 12.95 -5.10
CA VAL A 71 11.21 13.06 -4.47
C VAL A 71 12.23 13.64 -5.45
N LEU A 72 12.22 13.20 -6.71
CA LEU A 72 13.13 13.71 -7.74
C LEU A 72 12.78 15.14 -8.15
N TYR A 73 11.48 15.47 -8.25
CA TYR A 73 11.08 16.86 -8.51
C TYR A 73 11.49 17.80 -7.38
N GLY A 74 11.37 17.35 -6.12
CA GLY A 74 11.80 18.10 -4.95
C GLY A 74 13.32 18.31 -4.94
N ILE A 75 14.11 17.25 -5.07
CA ILE A 75 15.58 17.34 -5.07
C ILE A 75 16.07 18.12 -6.30
N GLY A 76 15.54 17.82 -7.49
CA GLY A 76 15.90 18.47 -8.73
C GLY A 76 15.54 19.95 -8.71
N GLY A 77 14.33 20.31 -8.29
CA GLY A 77 13.92 21.71 -8.15
C GLY A 77 14.74 22.45 -7.09
N ALA A 78 15.05 21.81 -5.96
CA ALA A 78 15.92 22.39 -4.95
C ALA A 78 17.31 22.68 -5.52
N ALA A 79 17.97 21.72 -6.18
CA ALA A 79 19.29 21.91 -6.74
C ALA A 79 19.30 22.91 -7.92
N LEU A 80 18.43 22.71 -8.91
CA LEU A 80 18.43 23.46 -10.16
C LEU A 80 17.92 24.90 -10.02
N LEU A 81 17.13 25.21 -8.99
CA LEU A 81 16.57 26.56 -8.78
C LEU A 81 17.18 27.27 -7.56
N SER A 82 18.19 26.67 -6.91
CA SER A 82 18.91 27.29 -5.80
C SER A 82 19.66 28.57 -6.21
N TRP A 83 20.22 28.62 -7.42
CA TRP A 83 21.01 29.75 -7.90
C TRP A 83 20.20 31.06 -8.07
N ILE A 84 18.89 30.97 -8.29
CA ILE A 84 17.95 32.11 -8.30
C ILE A 84 17.26 32.32 -6.95
N GLY A 85 17.69 31.61 -5.90
CA GLY A 85 17.16 31.75 -4.55
C GLY A 85 15.81 31.08 -4.31
N VAL A 86 15.27 30.28 -5.24
CA VAL A 86 13.92 29.66 -5.10
C VAL A 86 13.99 28.19 -4.66
N GLY A 87 15.18 27.57 -4.72
CA GLY A 87 15.37 26.15 -4.38
C GLY A 87 14.84 25.74 -2.99
N TYR A 88 14.85 26.65 -2.00
CA TYR A 88 14.34 26.37 -0.65
C TYR A 88 12.84 26.02 -0.63
N ALA A 89 12.04 26.55 -1.57
CA ALA A 89 10.62 26.25 -1.66
C ALA A 89 10.39 24.77 -2.01
N PHE A 90 11.25 24.19 -2.85
CA PHE A 90 11.21 22.77 -3.19
C PHE A 90 11.65 21.89 -2.02
N SER A 91 12.67 22.32 -1.26
CA SER A 91 13.07 21.63 -0.03
C SER A 91 11.94 21.64 1.00
N LEU A 92 11.23 22.75 1.16
CA LEU A 92 10.07 22.86 2.05
C LEU A 92 8.91 21.99 1.56
N ALA A 93 8.61 22.01 0.26
CA ALA A 93 7.59 21.15 -0.33
C ALA A 93 7.92 19.66 -0.13
N LEU A 94 9.17 19.25 -0.34
CA LEU A 94 9.62 17.88 -0.12
C LEU A 94 9.50 17.48 1.35
N ALA A 95 9.83 18.38 2.29
CA ALA A 95 9.63 18.15 3.72
C ALA A 95 8.14 17.93 4.06
N VAL A 96 7.24 18.78 3.57
CA VAL A 96 5.78 18.61 3.76
C VAL A 96 5.29 17.28 3.16
N LEU A 97 5.72 16.94 1.95
CA LEU A 97 5.37 15.66 1.32
C LEU A 97 5.90 14.46 2.12
N SER A 98 7.10 14.56 2.70
CA SER A 98 7.64 13.50 3.56
C SER A 98 6.82 13.30 4.84
N VAL A 99 6.29 14.38 5.41
CA VAL A 99 5.37 14.35 6.55
C VAL A 99 4.04 13.69 6.16
N LEU A 100 3.49 14.03 4.99
CA LEU A 100 2.30 13.36 4.46
C LEU A 100 2.54 11.87 4.23
N ALA A 101 3.68 11.49 3.63
CA ALA A 101 4.06 10.09 3.48
C ALA A 101 4.15 9.38 4.83
N ALA A 102 4.82 9.98 5.82
CA ALA A 102 4.97 9.42 7.15
C ALA A 102 3.63 9.27 7.89
N TRP A 103 2.73 10.24 7.76
CA TRP A 103 1.38 10.13 8.30
C TRP A 103 0.66 8.90 7.72
N ARG A 104 0.67 8.75 6.39
CA ARG A 104 -0.02 7.65 5.70
C ARG A 104 0.61 6.28 6.00
N VAL A 105 1.94 6.18 6.01
CA VAL A 105 2.67 4.98 6.43
C VAL A 105 2.36 4.64 7.89
N GLY A 106 2.28 5.66 8.77
CA GLY A 106 1.89 5.50 10.16
C GLY A 106 0.49 4.89 10.32
N LEU A 107 -0.51 5.39 9.59
CA LEU A 107 -1.86 4.82 9.59
C LEU A 107 -1.85 3.33 9.18
N LYS A 108 -1.07 3.00 8.15
CA LYS A 108 -0.89 1.60 7.69
C LYS A 108 -0.14 0.74 8.68
N LEU A 109 0.69 1.33 9.54
CA LEU A 109 1.32 0.69 10.69
C LEU A 109 0.48 0.80 11.98
N GLN A 110 -0.83 1.06 11.84
CA GLN A 110 -1.78 1.11 12.97
C GLN A 110 -1.43 2.20 13.99
N LYS A 111 -0.87 3.32 13.55
CA LYS A 111 -0.60 4.52 14.37
C LYS A 111 -1.67 5.57 14.14
N ASP A 112 -2.02 6.29 15.20
CA ASP A 112 -2.90 7.45 15.09
C ASP A 112 -2.22 8.61 14.37
N ALA A 113 -3.00 9.47 13.73
CA ALA A 113 -2.50 10.60 12.93
C ALA A 113 -1.50 11.50 13.70
N VAL A 114 -1.74 11.72 14.99
CA VAL A 114 -0.91 12.56 15.87
C VAL A 114 0.54 12.07 15.95
N TRP A 115 0.81 10.78 15.72
CA TRP A 115 2.18 10.23 15.71
C TRP A 115 3.09 10.87 14.68
N VAL A 116 2.54 11.51 13.63
CA VAL A 116 3.35 12.23 12.65
C VAL A 116 4.13 13.40 13.27
N VAL A 117 3.65 13.97 14.39
CA VAL A 117 4.36 15.01 15.13
C VAL A 117 5.74 14.52 15.58
N LEU A 118 5.85 13.26 16.02
CA LEU A 118 7.13 12.66 16.37
C LEU A 118 8.04 12.54 15.15
N TYR A 119 7.51 12.28 13.95
CA TYR A 119 8.30 12.27 12.73
C TYR A 119 8.91 13.64 12.42
N VAL A 120 8.14 14.72 12.63
CA VAL A 120 8.61 16.09 12.37
C VAL A 120 9.80 16.47 13.27
N PHE A 121 9.73 16.16 14.56
CA PHE A 121 10.78 16.56 15.51
C PHE A 121 11.90 15.51 15.68
N LEU A 122 11.58 14.23 15.58
CA LEU A 122 12.50 13.11 15.80
C LEU A 122 12.23 11.98 14.79
N SER A 123 12.41 12.28 13.50
CA SER A 123 12.17 11.34 12.39
C SER A 123 12.86 9.98 12.56
N ILE A 124 14.11 9.97 13.01
CA ILE A 124 14.86 8.72 13.22
C ILE A 124 14.26 7.85 14.34
N VAL A 125 13.74 8.48 15.41
CA VAL A 125 13.07 7.77 16.51
C VAL A 125 11.73 7.22 16.03
N TRP A 126 10.97 8.00 15.25
CA TRP A 126 9.74 7.55 14.62
C TRP A 126 9.98 6.32 13.73
N LEU A 127 11.04 6.34 12.91
CA LEU A 127 11.43 5.21 12.07
C LEU A 127 11.80 3.99 12.92
N GLY A 128 12.59 4.17 13.98
CA GLY A 128 13.02 3.08 14.87
C GLY A 128 11.85 2.40 15.57
N ILE A 129 10.91 3.18 16.11
CA ILE A 129 9.70 2.63 16.74
C ILE A 129 8.91 1.81 15.73
N ASN A 130 8.59 2.39 14.56
CA ASN A 130 7.79 1.70 13.54
C ASN A 130 8.50 0.46 12.95
N ALA A 131 9.82 0.48 12.88
CA ALA A 131 10.64 -0.64 12.43
C ALA A 131 10.52 -1.86 13.36
N PHE A 132 10.58 -1.67 14.68
CA PHE A 132 10.71 -2.78 15.64
C PHE A 132 9.48 -3.05 16.50
N ASP A 133 8.54 -2.12 16.55
CA ASP A 133 7.28 -2.31 17.26
C ASP A 133 6.47 -3.49 16.68
N LYS A 134 5.52 -4.02 17.45
CA LYS A 134 4.69 -5.16 17.07
C LYS A 134 3.62 -4.86 16.01
N SER A 135 3.38 -3.58 15.70
CA SER A 135 2.49 -3.13 14.62
C SER A 135 2.67 -3.92 13.33
N ARG A 136 1.54 -4.30 12.74
CA ARG A 136 1.45 -5.01 11.46
C ARG A 136 1.01 -4.03 10.38
N TRP A 137 1.49 -4.29 9.17
CA TRP A 137 1.05 -3.54 8.01
C TRP A 137 -0.42 -3.87 7.70
N ASN A 138 -1.26 -2.85 7.64
CA ASN A 138 -2.65 -2.94 7.25
C ASN A 138 -2.83 -2.29 5.86
N PRO A 139 -2.95 -3.08 4.77
CA PRO A 139 -3.15 -2.54 3.43
C PRO A 139 -4.57 -2.01 3.20
N ASN A 140 -5.53 -2.30 4.10
CA ASN A 140 -6.93 -1.95 3.94
C ASN A 140 -7.28 -0.54 4.47
N ILE A 141 -6.27 0.28 4.78
CA ILE A 141 -6.49 1.68 5.13
C ILE A 141 -7.03 2.42 3.90
N GLN A 142 -8.15 3.13 4.09
CA GLN A 142 -8.77 3.92 3.04
C GLN A 142 -7.71 4.82 2.37
N PRO A 143 -7.60 4.83 1.03
CA PRO A 143 -6.64 5.64 0.31
C PRO A 143 -6.71 7.11 0.70
N ALA A 144 -5.59 7.82 0.58
CA ALA A 144 -5.62 9.26 0.74
C ALA A 144 -6.52 9.90 -0.34
N SER A 145 -7.20 11.00 -0.02
CA SER A 145 -8.07 11.70 -0.98
C SER A 145 -7.31 12.18 -2.23
N TRP A 146 -6.02 12.47 -2.10
CA TRP A 146 -5.16 12.86 -3.22
C TRP A 146 -4.64 11.68 -4.05
N ALA A 147 -4.79 10.42 -3.59
CA ALA A 147 -4.27 9.26 -4.31
C ALA A 147 -4.95 9.06 -5.68
N GLY A 148 -6.15 9.63 -5.88
CA GLY A 148 -6.82 9.65 -7.19
C GLY A 148 -6.24 10.69 -8.18
N ASN A 149 -5.47 11.66 -7.70
CA ASN A 149 -4.86 12.71 -8.51
C ASN A 149 -3.62 12.19 -9.25
N SER A 150 -3.53 12.44 -10.57
CA SER A 150 -2.39 11.99 -11.40
C SER A 150 -1.04 12.59 -11.01
N PHE A 151 -1.02 13.73 -10.31
CA PHE A 151 0.19 14.43 -9.89
C PHE A 151 0.69 13.97 -8.52
N LEU A 152 -0.20 13.91 -7.52
CA LEU A 152 0.17 13.51 -6.15
C LEU A 152 0.16 12.00 -5.95
N GLY A 153 -0.75 11.28 -6.61
CA GLY A 153 -0.82 9.83 -6.59
C GLY A 153 0.09 9.18 -7.64
N ASP A 154 0.38 7.90 -7.44
CA ASP A 154 1.11 7.09 -8.42
C ASP A 154 0.18 6.11 -9.12
N ARG A 155 0.41 5.89 -10.43
CA ARG A 155 -0.25 4.83 -11.22
C ARG A 155 0.72 3.80 -11.77
N THR A 156 2.02 3.95 -11.49
CA THR A 156 3.04 3.04 -11.97
C THR A 156 3.14 1.83 -11.06
N VAL A 157 3.27 0.64 -11.64
CA VAL A 157 3.60 -0.57 -10.90
C VAL A 157 5.11 -0.69 -10.85
N TRP A 158 5.67 -0.86 -9.65
CA TRP A 158 7.10 -1.10 -9.49
C TRP A 158 7.28 -2.55 -9.06
N ASP A 159 8.11 -3.28 -9.79
CA ASP A 159 8.38 -4.68 -9.48
C ASP A 159 8.85 -4.83 -8.02
N GLY A 160 8.34 -5.84 -7.33
CA GLY A 160 8.64 -6.10 -5.92
C GLY A 160 8.16 -5.05 -4.90
N ILE A 161 7.38 -4.03 -5.28
CA ILE A 161 6.76 -3.10 -4.33
C ILE A 161 5.23 -3.22 -4.39
N PRO A 162 4.56 -3.50 -3.27
CA PRO A 162 3.11 -3.64 -3.25
C PRO A 162 2.39 -2.40 -3.75
N VAL A 163 1.42 -2.62 -4.64
CA VAL A 163 0.53 -1.57 -5.14
C VAL A 163 -0.34 -1.08 -3.99
N GLN A 164 -0.39 0.23 -3.80
CA GLN A 164 -1.27 0.83 -2.81
C GLN A 164 -2.68 1.00 -3.39
N PRO A 165 -3.74 0.77 -2.61
CA PRO A 165 -5.10 1.06 -3.06
C PRO A 165 -5.20 2.53 -3.51
N ALA A 166 -5.66 2.76 -4.73
CA ALA A 166 -5.95 4.10 -5.22
C ALA A 166 -7.34 4.54 -4.76
N ALA A 167 -7.51 5.82 -4.43
CA ALA A 167 -8.85 6.38 -4.25
C ALA A 167 -9.61 6.19 -5.56
N ALA A 168 -10.83 5.66 -5.51
CA ALA A 168 -11.73 5.70 -6.66
C ALA A 168 -11.80 7.17 -7.12
N ALA A 169 -11.42 7.44 -8.37
CA ALA A 169 -11.53 8.78 -8.91
C ALA A 169 -13.00 9.22 -8.74
N PRO A 170 -13.28 10.46 -8.28
CA PRO A 170 -14.62 10.99 -8.38
C PRO A 170 -15.08 10.78 -9.82
N GLN A 171 -16.27 10.20 -10.02
CA GLN A 171 -16.88 10.10 -11.34
C GLN A 171 -17.15 11.53 -11.86
N GLY A 172 -16.11 12.17 -12.38
CA GLY A 172 -16.20 13.38 -13.17
C GLY A 172 -16.69 12.99 -14.56
N TYR A 173 -17.72 13.68 -15.02
CA TYR A 173 -18.27 13.56 -16.36
C TYR A 173 -17.14 13.48 -17.41
N GLY A 174 -16.96 12.30 -18.03
CA GLY A 174 -16.20 12.17 -19.28
C GLY A 174 -15.05 11.15 -19.35
N ALA A 175 -14.81 10.28 -18.37
CA ALA A 175 -13.79 9.23 -18.51
C ALA A 175 -14.43 7.82 -18.51
N ALA A 176 -14.36 7.13 -19.65
CA ALA A 176 -14.78 5.74 -19.78
C ALA A 176 -13.90 4.81 -18.91
N PRO A 177 -14.45 3.78 -18.24
CA PRO A 177 -13.66 2.90 -17.38
C PRO A 177 -12.85 1.91 -18.26
N GLN A 178 -11.53 2.07 -18.31
CA GLN A 178 -10.63 1.00 -18.73
C GLN A 178 -10.31 0.14 -17.49
N GLY A 179 -11.09 -0.93 -17.31
CA GLY A 179 -10.76 -1.99 -16.36
C GLY A 179 -9.57 -2.79 -16.88
N TYR A 180 -8.44 -2.72 -16.18
CA TYR A 180 -7.30 -3.59 -16.44
C TYR A 180 -7.49 -4.88 -15.64
N ALA A 181 -7.98 -5.93 -16.31
CA ALA A 181 -7.96 -7.30 -15.79
C ALA A 181 -6.58 -7.93 -16.07
N PRO A 182 -5.98 -8.66 -15.13
CA PRO A 182 -4.72 -9.37 -15.38
C PRO A 182 -4.90 -10.46 -16.46
N PRO A 183 -3.87 -10.73 -17.30
CA PRO A 183 -4.00 -11.71 -18.38
C PRO A 183 -4.17 -13.13 -17.84
N ALA A 184 -5.20 -13.83 -18.34
CA ALA A 184 -5.44 -15.26 -18.10
C ALA A 184 -4.64 -16.14 -19.09
N PRO A 185 -4.23 -17.37 -18.71
CA PRO A 185 -3.43 -18.25 -19.57
C PRO A 185 -4.20 -18.70 -20.82
N GLN A 186 -3.52 -18.69 -21.98
CA GLN A 186 -4.07 -19.01 -23.29
C GLN A 186 -4.44 -20.49 -23.42
N GLY A 187 -5.75 -20.77 -23.48
CA GLY A 187 -6.33 -22.02 -23.96
C GLY A 187 -7.34 -21.74 -25.07
N TYR A 188 -7.21 -22.44 -26.20
CA TYR A 188 -8.04 -22.26 -27.40
C TYR A 188 -9.54 -22.46 -27.11
N ALA A 189 -10.37 -21.50 -27.53
CA ALA A 189 -11.83 -21.63 -27.60
C ALA A 189 -12.31 -21.37 -29.04
N PRO A 190 -13.20 -22.20 -29.61
CA PRO A 190 -13.70 -22.05 -30.99
C PRO A 190 -14.77 -20.94 -31.12
N PRO A 191 -14.97 -20.36 -32.31
CA PRO A 191 -15.86 -19.21 -32.51
C PRO A 191 -17.35 -19.57 -32.41
N ALA A 192 -18.14 -18.67 -31.82
CA ALA A 192 -19.59 -18.80 -31.65
C ALA A 192 -20.36 -18.43 -32.95
N PRO A 193 -21.47 -19.11 -33.30
CA PRO A 193 -22.28 -18.78 -34.47
C PRO A 193 -23.24 -17.60 -34.20
N GLN A 194 -23.39 -16.74 -35.21
CA GLN A 194 -24.39 -15.67 -35.29
C GLN A 194 -25.80 -16.24 -35.56
N GLY A 195 -26.82 -15.79 -34.82
CA GLY A 195 -28.20 -16.24 -35.03
C GLY A 195 -29.27 -15.28 -34.50
N TYR A 196 -29.99 -14.66 -35.45
CA TYR A 196 -31.39 -14.18 -35.46
C TYR A 196 -32.10 -13.73 -34.17
N THR A 197 -32.56 -12.47 -34.17
CA THR A 197 -33.59 -11.92 -33.26
C THR A 197 -35.00 -12.19 -33.80
N PRO A 198 -35.92 -12.85 -33.06
CA PRO A 198 -37.33 -12.96 -33.45
C PRO A 198 -38.13 -11.70 -33.09
N PRO A 199 -39.18 -11.33 -33.85
CA PRO A 199 -40.00 -10.16 -33.57
C PRO A 199 -41.02 -10.39 -32.45
N ALA A 200 -41.40 -9.29 -31.78
CA ALA A 200 -42.26 -9.26 -30.60
C ALA A 200 -43.73 -9.68 -30.88
N PRO A 201 -44.37 -10.49 -30.02
CA PRO A 201 -45.80 -10.74 -30.11
C PRO A 201 -46.64 -9.59 -29.54
N GLN A 202 -47.66 -9.18 -30.31
CA GLN A 202 -48.72 -8.26 -29.90
C GLN A 202 -49.68 -8.92 -28.89
N GLY A 203 -50.34 -8.07 -28.12
CA GLY A 203 -50.91 -8.40 -26.82
C GLY A 203 -52.19 -9.22 -26.80
N TYR A 204 -52.41 -9.83 -25.64
CA TYR A 204 -53.69 -10.35 -25.16
C TYR A 204 -53.87 -9.84 -23.73
N VAL A 205 -54.99 -9.18 -23.45
CA VAL A 205 -55.35 -8.62 -22.14
C VAL A 205 -56.33 -9.59 -21.47
N PRO A 206 -55.98 -10.25 -20.34
CA PRO A 206 -56.92 -11.06 -19.58
C PRO A 206 -57.88 -10.16 -18.76
N PRO A 207 -59.15 -10.58 -18.54
CA PRO A 207 -60.13 -9.78 -17.81
C PRO A 207 -59.82 -9.69 -16.30
N ALA A 208 -60.21 -8.57 -15.71
CA ALA A 208 -59.95 -8.18 -14.32
C ALA A 208 -60.54 -9.17 -13.29
N GLN A 209 -59.71 -9.57 -12.31
CA GLN A 209 -60.13 -10.20 -11.07
C GLN A 209 -60.35 -9.10 -10.00
N PRO A 210 -61.48 -9.10 -9.26
CA PRO A 210 -61.73 -8.12 -8.21
C PRO A 210 -61.02 -8.50 -6.90
N GLY A 211 -60.30 -7.55 -6.31
CA GLY A 211 -59.82 -7.64 -4.93
C GLY A 211 -58.30 -7.65 -4.84
N TYR A 212 -57.78 -6.87 -3.87
CA TYR A 212 -56.36 -6.54 -3.62
C TYR A 212 -55.78 -5.41 -4.49
N ALA A 213 -56.07 -4.18 -4.07
CA ALA A 213 -55.30 -2.99 -4.45
C ALA A 213 -53.89 -3.08 -3.84
N ALA A 214 -52.86 -3.00 -4.69
CA ALA A 214 -51.48 -2.76 -4.26
C ALA A 214 -51.32 -1.27 -3.84
N PRO A 215 -50.59 -0.95 -2.76
CA PRO A 215 -50.37 0.45 -2.36
C PRO A 215 -49.57 1.22 -3.42
N ALA A 216 -50.04 2.42 -3.75
CA ALA A 216 -49.36 3.34 -4.65
C ALA A 216 -48.02 3.82 -4.07
N ALA A 217 -46.99 3.91 -4.92
CA ALA A 217 -45.70 4.48 -4.56
C ALA A 217 -45.82 6.00 -4.29
N PRO A 218 -45.19 6.56 -3.23
CA PRO A 218 -45.24 7.99 -2.95
C PRO A 218 -44.36 8.81 -3.92
N ALA A 219 -44.88 9.96 -4.37
CA ALA A 219 -44.14 10.96 -5.13
C ALA A 219 -43.08 11.69 -4.26
N PRO A 220 -41.98 12.23 -4.84
CA PRO A 220 -40.93 12.88 -4.07
C PRO A 220 -41.39 14.26 -3.56
N GLY A 221 -41.34 14.51 -2.25
CA GLY A 221 -41.37 15.88 -1.71
C GLY A 221 -42.27 16.21 -0.50
N GLY A 222 -42.77 15.24 0.28
CA GLY A 222 -43.57 15.50 1.49
C GLY A 222 -42.88 15.09 2.81
N PRO A 223 -43.19 15.71 3.96
CA PRO A 223 -42.58 15.37 5.26
C PRO A 223 -42.98 13.97 5.75
N VAL A 224 -42.00 13.19 6.20
CA VAL A 224 -42.15 11.81 6.70
C VAL A 224 -42.52 11.79 8.20
N PRO A 225 -43.56 11.05 8.62
CA PRO A 225 -43.86 10.81 10.05
C PRO A 225 -42.88 9.79 10.68
N PRO A 226 -42.69 9.79 12.01
CA PRO A 226 -41.68 8.97 12.68
C PRO A 226 -42.03 7.48 12.62
N VAL A 227 -41.05 6.67 12.22
CA VAL A 227 -41.11 5.20 12.20
C VAL A 227 -40.56 4.63 13.52
N THR A 228 -41.32 3.74 14.15
CA THR A 228 -40.89 2.95 15.29
C THR A 228 -39.84 1.92 14.86
N PRO A 229 -38.70 1.76 15.57
CA PRO A 229 -37.68 0.79 15.19
C PRO A 229 -38.16 -0.67 15.27
N PRO A 230 -37.80 -1.54 14.31
CA PRO A 230 -38.03 -2.99 14.41
C PRO A 230 -37.17 -3.62 15.51
N ALA A 231 -37.69 -4.67 16.17
CA ALA A 231 -37.00 -5.44 17.19
C ALA A 231 -35.73 -6.13 16.64
N PRO A 232 -34.68 -6.34 17.47
CA PRO A 232 -33.43 -6.94 17.04
C PRO A 232 -33.60 -8.43 16.65
N PRO A 233 -32.79 -8.95 15.69
CA PRO A 233 -32.84 -10.35 15.27
C PRO A 233 -32.36 -11.29 16.39
N THR A 234 -33.06 -12.42 16.55
CA THR A 234 -32.62 -13.52 17.42
C THR A 234 -31.39 -14.23 16.84
N ALA A 235 -30.48 -14.66 17.74
CA ALA A 235 -29.22 -15.29 17.38
C ALA A 235 -29.41 -16.64 16.65
N PRO A 236 -28.54 -17.00 15.68
CA PRO A 236 -28.58 -18.30 15.01
C PRO A 236 -28.25 -19.46 16.00
N PRO A 237 -28.83 -20.66 15.81
CA PRO A 237 -28.47 -21.85 16.60
C PRO A 237 -26.99 -22.23 16.43
N ALA A 238 -26.36 -22.67 17.52
CA ALA A 238 -24.97 -23.12 17.54
C ALA A 238 -24.74 -24.32 16.61
N ALA A 239 -23.61 -24.31 15.89
CA ALA A 239 -23.20 -25.38 15.00
C ALA A 239 -22.88 -26.69 15.77
N PRO A 240 -23.19 -27.88 15.20
CA PRO A 240 -22.83 -29.16 15.81
C PRO A 240 -21.30 -29.35 15.95
N PRO A 241 -20.82 -30.10 16.97
CA PRO A 241 -19.40 -30.38 17.13
C PRO A 241 -18.81 -31.16 15.96
N ALA A 242 -17.56 -30.85 15.61
CA ALA A 242 -16.81 -31.57 14.56
C ALA A 242 -16.53 -33.04 14.97
N PRO A 243 -16.53 -33.99 14.01
CA PRO A 243 -16.20 -35.39 14.29
C PRO A 243 -14.72 -35.56 14.66
N PRO A 244 -14.37 -36.60 15.45
CA PRO A 244 -13.01 -36.84 15.90
C PRO A 244 -12.07 -37.16 14.73
N THR A 245 -10.90 -36.53 14.73
CA THR A 245 -9.83 -36.74 13.75
C THR A 245 -9.19 -38.11 13.95
N THR A 246 -9.09 -38.90 12.88
CA THR A 246 -8.34 -40.15 12.84
C THR A 246 -6.84 -39.92 13.09
N PRO A 247 -6.15 -40.82 13.83
CA PRO A 247 -4.71 -40.71 14.04
C PRO A 247 -3.91 -40.81 12.73
N PRO A 248 -2.78 -40.09 12.60
CA PRO A 248 -1.93 -40.19 11.42
C PRO A 248 -1.30 -41.58 11.28
N ALA A 249 -1.24 -42.07 10.03
CA ALA A 249 -0.61 -43.34 9.68
C ALA A 249 0.91 -43.31 9.93
N PRO A 250 1.52 -44.44 10.35
CA PRO A 250 2.96 -44.50 10.61
C PRO A 250 3.79 -44.31 9.32
N PRO A 251 5.01 -43.76 9.43
CA PRO A 251 5.88 -43.50 8.27
C PRO A 251 6.21 -44.78 7.48
N ALA A 252 6.11 -44.70 6.16
CA ALA A 252 6.53 -45.78 5.26
C ALA A 252 8.05 -46.01 5.35
N ALA A 253 8.47 -47.27 5.34
CA ALA A 253 9.87 -47.67 5.38
C ALA A 253 10.64 -47.20 4.13
N PRO A 254 11.95 -46.90 4.24
CA PRO A 254 12.77 -46.48 3.10
C PRO A 254 12.83 -47.56 2.01
N PRO A 255 12.82 -47.18 0.72
CA PRO A 255 12.98 -48.13 -0.38
C PRO A 255 14.38 -48.75 -0.38
N VAL A 256 14.44 -50.06 -0.64
CA VAL A 256 15.68 -50.84 -0.76
C VAL A 256 16.44 -50.39 -2.02
N PRO A 257 17.78 -50.19 -1.95
CA PRO A 257 18.57 -49.84 -3.12
C PRO A 257 18.54 -50.94 -4.20
N PRO A 258 18.56 -50.58 -5.50
CA PRO A 258 18.63 -51.57 -6.57
C PRO A 258 19.96 -52.33 -6.51
N THR A 259 19.89 -53.65 -6.61
CA THR A 259 21.05 -54.54 -6.70
C THR A 259 21.78 -54.30 -8.02
N ASP A 260 23.06 -53.92 -7.93
CA ASP A 260 23.95 -53.74 -9.06
C ASP A 260 24.29 -55.12 -9.69
N PRO A 261 23.96 -55.36 -10.97
CA PRO A 261 24.21 -56.64 -11.64
C PRO A 261 25.69 -56.92 -11.93
N THR A 262 26.63 -56.07 -11.50
CA THR A 262 28.07 -56.24 -11.79
C THR A 262 28.93 -56.73 -10.61
N GLN A 263 28.34 -57.09 -9.46
CA GLN A 263 29.11 -57.60 -8.32
C GLN A 263 29.41 -59.11 -8.45
N PRO A 264 30.69 -59.54 -8.48
CA PRO A 264 31.04 -60.97 -8.47
C PRO A 264 30.79 -61.58 -7.07
N PRO A 265 30.38 -62.86 -7.00
CA PRO A 265 30.03 -63.52 -5.74
C PRO A 265 31.27 -63.72 -4.84
N ALA A 266 31.05 -63.57 -3.54
CA ALA A 266 31.95 -64.01 -2.47
C ALA A 266 31.48 -65.36 -1.91
#